data_AF-A0A7Y4RJH2-F1
#
_entry.id   AF-A0A7Y4RJH2-F1
#
_cell.length_a   1.000
_cell.length_b   1.000
_cell.length_c   1.000
_cell.angle_alpha   90.00
_cell.angle_beta   90.00
_cell.angle_gamma   90.00
#
_symmetry.space_group_name_H-M   'P 1'
#
loop_
_entity.id
_entity.type
_entity.pdbx_description
1 polymer ?
#
loop_
_entity_poly.entity_id
_entity_poly.type
_entity_poly.pdbx_seq_one_letter_code
_entity_poly.pdbx_strand_id
1 'polypeptide(L)'
;MPGPIRLIVVRGDQRLDSILRGRAPSWGAGFALPGARTIVIRADRGNPQQILLHELAHFALRDAVRTRVPLWFDEGYASVASGEWDRLESLRLNLTVALGRVPNFFELDRALRADQASAEAAYALAASVVSLLARRHPSQSLSPLLDRLIEGEGFGEAVLATTGSPLGRFELEWQKDTRRRYGLLVWIMAGGAWALLAGLVLLAAWVRRRRDRPRRAALDQGWVIAEDEPVEEPHVAPPQDPDASKPQ
;
A
#
# COMPACT_ATOMS: atom_id res chain seq x y z
N MET A 1 31.24 28.71 -10.77
CA MET A 1 30.01 28.18 -11.40
C MET A 1 30.23 26.72 -11.71
N PRO A 2 29.25 25.83 -11.47
CA PRO A 2 29.40 24.43 -11.82
C PRO A 2 29.56 24.30 -13.35
N GLY A 3 30.46 23.42 -13.80
CA GLY A 3 30.80 23.25 -15.22
C GLY A 3 29.64 22.68 -16.06
N PRO A 4 29.81 22.56 -17.40
CA PRO A 4 28.75 22.08 -18.28
C PRO A 4 28.27 20.68 -17.87
N ILE A 5 26.96 20.45 -17.99
CA ILE A 5 26.33 19.14 -17.82
C ILE A 5 26.20 18.51 -19.20
N ARG A 6 26.64 17.26 -19.35
CA ARG A 6 26.49 16.48 -20.59
C ARG A 6 25.24 15.61 -20.50
N LEU A 7 24.30 15.81 -21.42
CA LEU A 7 23.14 14.92 -21.55
C LEU A 7 23.37 13.94 -22.70
N ILE A 8 23.21 12.65 -22.42
CA ILE A 8 23.25 11.57 -23.41
C ILE A 8 21.88 10.89 -23.42
N VAL A 9 21.21 10.94 -24.56
CA VAL A 9 19.93 10.24 -24.75
C VAL A 9 20.17 8.99 -25.58
N VAL A 10 19.78 7.84 -25.04
CA VAL A 10 19.92 6.54 -25.70
C VAL A 10 18.55 5.91 -25.95
N ARG A 11 18.50 5.00 -26.92
CA ARG A 11 17.35 4.16 -27.21
C ARG A 11 17.79 2.69 -27.11
N GLY A 12 17.23 1.94 -26.17
CA GLY A 12 17.53 0.52 -25.96
C GLY A 12 18.79 0.22 -25.13
N ASP A 13 18.94 -1.05 -24.72
CA ASP A 13 19.90 -1.49 -23.70
C ASP A 13 21.36 -1.53 -24.17
N GLN A 14 21.60 -1.92 -25.43
CA GLN A 14 22.97 -2.20 -25.94
C GLN A 14 23.92 -1.00 -25.84
N ARG A 15 23.39 0.21 -26.06
CA ARG A 15 24.20 1.44 -26.00
C ARG A 15 24.41 1.91 -24.57
N LEU A 16 23.48 1.59 -23.66
CA LEU A 16 23.56 1.94 -22.25
C LEU A 16 24.69 1.18 -21.55
N ASP A 17 24.80 -0.13 -21.78
CA ASP A 17 25.84 -0.97 -21.18
C ASP A 17 27.25 -0.54 -21.58
N SER A 18 27.40 -0.08 -22.82
CA SER A 18 28.68 0.45 -23.33
C SER A 18 29.09 1.76 -22.63
N ILE A 19 28.12 2.61 -22.27
CA ILE A 19 28.35 3.91 -21.63
C ILE A 19 28.58 3.74 -20.12
N LEU A 20 27.78 2.88 -19.47
CA LEU A 20 27.80 2.66 -18.03
C LEU A 20 28.73 1.50 -17.62
N ARG A 21 29.46 0.90 -18.57
CA ARG A 21 30.40 -0.21 -18.37
C ARG A 21 29.80 -1.38 -17.59
N GLY A 22 28.56 -1.73 -17.90
CA GLY A 22 27.82 -2.82 -17.25
C GLY A 22 27.45 -2.60 -15.78
N ARG A 23 27.56 -1.36 -15.25
CA ARG A 23 27.20 -1.02 -13.86
C ARG A 23 25.75 -0.54 -13.70
N ALA A 24 24.98 -0.54 -14.77
CA ALA A 24 23.63 -0.02 -14.78
C ALA A 24 22.63 -1.10 -14.34
N PRO A 25 21.82 -0.86 -13.29
CA PRO A 25 20.64 -1.68 -13.08
C PRO A 25 19.75 -1.67 -14.34
N SER A 26 19.33 -2.86 -14.80
CA SER A 26 18.52 -3.03 -16.02
C SER A 26 17.16 -2.29 -15.99
N TRP A 27 16.73 -1.91 -14.78
CA TRP A 27 15.49 -1.21 -14.53
C TRP A 27 15.59 0.32 -14.57
N GLY A 28 16.79 0.90 -14.44
CA GLY A 28 16.96 2.36 -14.40
C GLY A 28 16.62 3.02 -15.74
N ALA A 29 15.79 4.08 -15.69
CA ALA A 29 15.41 4.87 -16.87
C ALA A 29 16.29 6.13 -17.06
N GLY A 30 16.93 6.60 -15.97
CA GLY A 30 17.91 7.67 -15.92
C GLY A 30 19.12 7.25 -15.08
N PHE A 31 20.29 7.79 -15.42
CA PHE A 31 21.52 7.56 -14.66
C PHE A 31 22.35 8.85 -14.61
N ALA A 32 22.48 9.44 -13.42
CA ALA A 32 23.48 10.46 -13.16
C ALA A 32 24.86 9.84 -12.89
N LEU A 33 25.88 10.40 -13.54
CA LEU A 33 27.30 10.17 -13.29
C LEU A 33 27.90 11.46 -12.71
N PRO A 34 27.84 11.69 -11.39
CA PRO A 34 28.19 12.99 -10.79
C PRO A 34 29.64 13.41 -11.07
N GLY A 35 30.59 12.48 -10.96
CA GLY A 35 32.02 12.77 -11.21
C GLY A 35 32.34 13.14 -12.66
N ALA A 36 31.50 12.72 -13.61
CA ALA A 36 31.64 13.06 -15.02
C ALA A 36 30.65 14.15 -15.48
N ARG A 37 29.85 14.70 -14.57
CA ARG A 37 28.75 15.65 -14.84
C ARG A 37 27.91 15.25 -16.05
N THR A 38 27.63 13.95 -16.15
CA THR A 38 26.92 13.35 -17.29
C THR A 38 25.62 12.74 -16.81
N ILE A 39 24.53 13.02 -17.52
CA ILE A 39 23.22 12.41 -17.34
C ILE A 39 22.97 11.52 -18.56
N VAL A 40 22.58 10.27 -18.33
CA VAL A 40 22.19 9.33 -19.38
C VAL A 40 20.71 9.01 -19.22
N ILE A 41 19.91 9.21 -20.27
CA ILE A 41 18.46 8.96 -20.25
C ILE A 41 18.08 7.98 -21.34
N ARG A 42 17.19 7.06 -20.97
CA ARG A 42 16.52 6.16 -21.90
C ARG A 42 15.26 6.79 -22.45
N ALA A 43 15.24 7.07 -23.75
CA ALA A 43 14.06 7.61 -24.42
C ALA A 43 12.93 6.58 -24.61
N ASP A 44 13.21 5.29 -24.40
CA ASP A 44 12.28 4.17 -24.55
C ASP A 44 11.55 3.76 -23.26
N ARG A 45 11.81 4.44 -22.13
CA ARG A 45 11.27 4.11 -20.80
C ARG A 45 10.64 5.35 -20.17
N GLY A 46 9.33 5.31 -19.91
CA GLY A 46 8.62 6.38 -19.20
C GLY A 46 8.64 7.73 -19.93
N ASN A 47 8.47 8.81 -19.17
CA ASN A 47 8.55 10.17 -19.70
C ASN A 47 10.00 10.71 -19.58
N PRO A 48 10.73 10.87 -20.71
CA PRO A 48 12.15 11.26 -20.67
C PRO A 48 12.36 12.68 -20.12
N GLN A 49 11.39 13.58 -20.27
CA GLN A 49 11.49 14.93 -19.70
C GLN A 49 11.43 14.89 -18.17
N GLN A 50 10.52 14.09 -17.61
CA GLN A 50 10.38 13.92 -16.18
C GLN A 50 11.62 13.27 -15.56
N ILE A 51 12.15 12.22 -16.22
CA ILE A 51 13.41 11.59 -15.83
C ILE A 51 14.56 12.60 -15.84
N LEU A 52 14.65 13.45 -16.88
CA LEU A 52 15.67 14.50 -16.94
C LEU A 52 15.56 15.46 -15.75
N LEU A 53 14.35 15.91 -15.43
CA LEU A 53 14.13 16.80 -14.29
C LEU A 53 14.51 16.14 -12.96
N HIS A 54 14.24 14.85 -12.80
CA HIS A 54 14.64 14.07 -11.62
C HIS A 54 16.16 14.04 -11.47
N GLU A 55 16.89 13.68 -12.53
CA GLU A 55 18.36 13.66 -12.52
C GLU A 55 18.96 15.06 -12.30
N LEU A 56 18.39 16.10 -12.92
CA LEU A 56 18.81 17.48 -12.70
C LEU A 56 18.56 17.95 -11.25
N ALA A 57 17.48 17.48 -10.62
CA ALA A 57 17.20 17.81 -9.23
C ALA A 57 18.29 17.25 -8.29
N HIS A 58 18.77 16.02 -8.50
CA HIS A 58 19.92 15.49 -7.75
C HIS A 58 21.17 16.36 -7.92
N PHE A 59 21.48 16.80 -9.14
CA PHE A 59 22.59 17.72 -9.39
C PHE A 59 22.41 19.05 -8.68
N ALA A 60 21.23 19.65 -8.79
CA ALA A 60 20.93 20.93 -8.15
C ALA A 60 21.06 20.85 -6.63
N LEU A 61 20.50 19.79 -6.01
CA LEU A 61 20.59 19.59 -4.57
C LEU A 61 22.04 19.39 -4.12
N ARG A 62 22.80 18.56 -4.83
CA ARG A 62 24.19 18.23 -4.48
C ARG A 62 25.18 19.36 -4.73
N ASP A 63 24.94 20.18 -5.75
CA ASP A 63 25.77 21.36 -6.03
C ASP A 63 25.48 22.50 -5.01
N ALA A 64 24.25 22.59 -4.48
CA ALA A 64 23.84 23.63 -3.54
C ALA A 64 24.10 23.26 -2.06
N VAL A 65 23.78 22.04 -1.65
CA VAL A 65 23.83 21.59 -0.26
C VAL A 65 25.19 20.99 0.07
N ARG A 66 25.83 21.53 1.11
CA ARG A 66 27.17 21.10 1.55
C ARG A 66 27.15 19.96 2.57
N THR A 67 26.03 19.78 3.25
CA THR A 67 25.82 18.76 4.27
C THR A 67 25.36 17.44 3.64
N ARG A 68 25.69 16.30 4.26
CA ARG A 68 25.11 15.02 3.85
C ARG A 68 23.62 14.97 4.21
N VAL A 69 22.79 14.60 3.24
CA VAL A 69 21.36 14.35 3.42
C VAL A 69 21.06 12.84 3.37
N PRO A 70 20.00 12.36 4.03
CA PRO A 70 19.54 10.98 3.89
C PRO A 70 19.12 10.66 2.45
N LEU A 71 19.20 9.38 2.06
CA LEU A 71 18.86 8.95 0.69
C LEU A 71 17.38 9.22 0.38
N TRP A 72 16.48 8.92 1.31
CA TRP A 72 15.06 9.21 1.15
C TRP A 72 14.77 10.70 0.91
N PHE A 73 15.60 11.61 1.43
CA PHE A 73 15.39 13.04 1.22
C PHE A 73 15.82 13.44 -0.19
N ASP A 74 16.99 12.96 -0.65
CA ASP A 74 17.51 13.22 -1.99
C ASP A 74 16.54 12.70 -3.07
N GLU A 75 16.10 11.45 -2.93
CA GLU A 75 15.16 10.81 -3.86
C GLU A 75 13.76 11.43 -3.81
N GLY A 76 13.28 11.76 -2.60
CA GLY A 76 12.00 12.43 -2.43
C GLY A 76 12.00 13.84 -2.99
N TYR A 77 13.09 14.58 -2.83
CA TYR A 77 13.28 15.91 -3.42
C TYR A 77 13.26 15.83 -4.94
N ALA A 78 14.03 14.91 -5.52
CA ALA A 78 14.07 14.73 -6.96
C ALA A 78 12.70 14.34 -7.54
N SER A 79 11.95 13.47 -6.85
CA SER A 79 10.60 13.06 -7.25
C SER A 79 9.60 14.22 -7.21
N VAL A 80 9.66 15.07 -6.17
CA VAL A 80 8.79 16.25 -6.05
C VAL A 80 9.15 17.32 -7.08
N ALA A 81 10.44 17.60 -7.26
CA ALA A 81 10.94 18.61 -8.19
C ALA A 81 10.69 18.26 -9.66
N SER A 82 10.70 16.97 -10.01
CA SER A 82 10.39 16.48 -11.35
C SER A 82 8.89 16.38 -11.66
N GLY A 83 8.03 16.58 -10.65
CA GLY A 83 6.57 16.54 -10.81
C GLY A 83 6.04 15.11 -11.00
N GLU A 84 6.64 14.12 -10.35
CA GLU A 84 6.21 12.71 -10.37
C GLU A 84 4.95 12.45 -9.52
N TRP A 85 3.89 13.20 -9.79
CA TRP A 85 2.60 13.08 -9.09
C TRP A 85 1.93 11.71 -9.34
N ASP A 86 2.13 11.11 -10.52
CA ASP A 86 1.63 9.77 -10.84
C ASP A 86 2.21 8.69 -9.90
N ARG A 87 3.41 8.90 -9.35
CA ARG A 87 4.00 7.99 -8.35
C ARG A 87 3.23 8.03 -7.03
N LEU A 88 2.65 9.17 -6.63
CA LEU A 88 1.80 9.25 -5.43
C LEU A 88 0.46 8.53 -5.62
N GLU A 89 0.01 8.35 -6.85
CA GLU A 89 -1.15 7.51 -7.17
C GLU A 89 -0.77 6.02 -7.14
N SER A 90 0.39 5.65 -7.70
CA SER A 90 0.96 4.30 -7.58
C SER A 90 1.20 3.88 -6.13
N LEU A 91 1.51 4.84 -5.26
CA LEU A 91 1.66 4.64 -3.81
C LEU A 91 0.39 4.06 -3.19
N ARG A 92 -0.81 4.43 -3.69
CA ARG A 92 -2.09 3.89 -3.19
C ARG A 92 -2.21 2.40 -3.47
N LEU A 93 -1.80 1.97 -4.66
CA LEU A 93 -1.81 0.56 -5.07
C LEU A 93 -0.75 -0.23 -4.28
N ASN A 94 0.46 0.31 -4.15
CA ASN A 94 1.56 -0.39 -3.48
C ASN A 94 1.43 -0.45 -1.94
N LEU A 95 0.92 0.59 -1.26
CA LEU A 95 0.63 0.50 0.18
C LEU A 95 -0.45 -0.53 0.50
N THR A 96 -1.39 -0.74 -0.42
CA THR A 96 -2.43 -1.75 -0.30
C THR A 96 -1.82 -3.16 -0.36
N VAL A 97 -0.81 -3.37 -1.22
CA VAL A 97 -0.07 -4.64 -1.33
C VAL A 97 0.89 -4.84 -0.14
N ALA A 98 1.50 -3.77 0.38
CA ALA A 98 2.49 -3.81 1.47
C ALA A 98 1.91 -4.03 2.89
N LEU A 99 0.70 -4.60 3.02
CA LEU A 99 0.08 -4.99 4.30
C LEU A 99 -0.09 -3.84 5.33
N GLY A 100 -0.10 -2.57 4.87
CA GLY A 100 -0.40 -1.42 5.73
C GLY A 100 0.71 -0.96 6.67
N ARG A 101 1.96 -1.40 6.48
CA ARG A 101 3.10 -0.93 7.28
C ARG A 101 3.85 0.19 6.55
N VAL A 102 3.80 1.40 7.12
CA VAL A 102 4.66 2.51 6.69
C VAL A 102 6.05 2.32 7.33
N PRO A 103 7.14 2.25 6.53
CA PRO A 103 8.49 2.02 7.06
C PRO A 103 8.98 3.21 7.91
N ASN A 104 9.97 2.98 8.77
CA ASN A 104 10.79 4.08 9.32
C ASN A 104 11.81 4.58 8.27
N PHE A 105 12.49 5.70 8.52
CA PHE A 105 13.43 6.30 7.57
C PHE A 105 14.62 5.38 7.25
N PHE A 106 15.08 4.58 8.22
CA PHE A 106 16.14 3.59 7.97
C PHE A 106 15.67 2.45 7.04
N GLU A 107 14.47 1.94 7.27
CA GLU A 107 13.82 0.97 6.40
C GLU A 107 13.55 1.53 5.00
N LEU A 108 13.16 2.81 4.92
CA LEU A 108 12.91 3.52 3.67
C LEU A 108 14.20 3.68 2.84
N ASP A 109 15.31 4.11 3.47
CA ASP A 109 16.63 4.18 2.82
C ASP A 109 17.08 2.80 2.31
N ARG A 110 16.75 1.73 3.03
CA ARG A 110 17.06 0.36 2.61
C ARG A 110 16.19 -0.08 1.43
N ALA A 111 14.90 0.25 1.45
CA ALA A 111 13.96 -0.07 0.37
C ALA A 111 14.30 0.66 -0.94
N LEU A 112 14.79 1.90 -0.87
CA LEU A 112 15.27 2.65 -2.04
C LEU A 112 16.49 2.01 -2.72
N ARG A 113 17.23 1.14 -2.01
CA ARG A 113 18.39 0.42 -2.55
C ARG A 113 18.04 -0.99 -3.05
N ALA A 114 16.79 -1.41 -2.89
CA ALA A 114 16.32 -2.74 -3.25
C ALA A 114 15.93 -2.82 -4.75
N ASP A 115 15.29 -3.91 -5.16
CA ASP A 115 14.94 -4.16 -6.56
C ASP A 115 13.81 -3.23 -7.09
N GLN A 116 13.57 -3.27 -8.40
CA GLN A 116 12.68 -2.35 -9.12
C GLN A 116 11.27 -2.21 -8.51
N ALA A 117 10.63 -3.33 -8.15
CA ALA A 117 9.26 -3.32 -7.66
C ALA A 117 9.15 -2.74 -6.24
N SER A 118 10.15 -3.00 -5.39
CA SER A 118 10.23 -2.39 -4.06
C SER A 118 10.67 -0.93 -4.10
N ALA A 119 11.43 -0.53 -5.14
CA ALA A 119 11.90 0.83 -5.33
C ALA A 119 10.78 1.84 -5.68
N GLU A 120 9.82 1.50 -6.55
CA GLU A 120 8.73 2.43 -6.94
C GLU A 120 7.89 2.90 -5.73
N ALA A 121 7.51 1.97 -4.85
CA ALA A 121 6.80 2.30 -3.62
C ALA A 121 7.66 3.14 -2.67
N ALA A 122 8.96 2.84 -2.59
CA ALA A 122 9.90 3.58 -1.75
C ALA A 122 10.10 5.02 -2.25
N TYR A 123 10.22 5.25 -3.57
CA TYR A 123 10.28 6.59 -4.17
C TYR A 123 9.05 7.41 -3.84
N ALA A 124 7.86 6.81 -3.97
CA ALA A 124 6.62 7.51 -3.66
C ALA A 124 6.46 7.81 -2.16
N LEU A 125 6.92 6.91 -1.27
CA LEU A 125 6.99 7.17 0.17
C LEU A 125 7.96 8.32 0.46
N ALA A 126 9.15 8.33 -0.12
CA ALA A 126 10.14 9.40 0.00
C ALA A 126 9.58 10.76 -0.44
N ALA A 127 8.92 10.82 -1.60
CA ALA A 127 8.23 12.01 -2.09
C ALA A 127 7.15 12.50 -1.11
N SER A 128 6.42 11.57 -0.47
CA SER A 128 5.41 11.92 0.54
C SER A 128 6.00 12.57 1.79
N VAL A 129 7.19 12.13 2.24
CA VAL A 129 7.91 12.73 3.37
C VAL A 129 8.32 14.16 3.04
N VAL A 130 8.94 14.36 1.87
CA VAL A 130 9.42 15.66 1.40
C VAL A 130 8.27 16.64 1.19
N SER A 131 7.15 16.16 0.65
CA SER A 131 5.93 16.95 0.52
C SER A 131 5.36 17.35 1.89
N LEU A 132 5.46 16.48 2.91
CA LEU A 132 5.04 16.83 4.27
C LEU A 132 5.98 17.86 4.91
N LEU A 133 7.29 17.76 4.70
CA LEU A 133 8.26 18.76 5.14
C LEU A 133 7.90 20.14 4.58
N ALA A 134 7.65 20.24 3.27
CA ALA A 134 7.24 21.49 2.64
C ALA A 134 5.98 22.08 3.28
N ARG A 135 4.95 21.26 3.49
CA ARG A 135 3.67 21.66 4.10
C ARG A 135 3.77 22.03 5.58
N ARG A 136 4.81 21.58 6.28
CA ARG A 136 4.95 21.81 7.72
C ARG A 136 5.36 23.25 8.04
N HIS A 137 6.09 23.89 7.13
CA HIS A 137 6.44 25.29 7.25
C HIS A 137 5.27 26.18 6.76
N PRO A 138 5.01 27.34 7.40
CA PRO A 138 3.93 28.25 6.99
C PRO A 138 3.99 28.71 5.52
N SER A 139 5.19 28.80 4.94
CA SER A 139 5.38 29.14 3.53
C SER A 139 5.01 28.01 2.55
N GLN A 140 4.66 26.82 3.06
CA GLN A 140 4.33 25.63 2.27
C GLN A 140 5.41 25.27 1.25
N SER A 141 6.67 25.54 1.57
CA SER A 141 7.83 25.37 0.71
C SER A 141 8.99 24.70 1.44
N LEU A 142 9.85 24.02 0.69
CA LEU A 142 11.13 23.49 1.15
C LEU A 142 12.22 24.56 1.29
N SER A 143 12.05 25.75 0.70
CA SER A 143 13.09 26.79 0.70
C SER A 143 13.70 27.05 2.09
N PRO A 144 12.93 27.20 3.17
CA PRO A 144 13.50 27.46 4.50
C PRO A 144 14.38 26.32 5.04
N LEU A 145 14.09 25.07 4.65
CA LEU A 145 14.94 23.93 4.98
C LEU A 145 16.20 23.93 4.12
N LEU A 146 16.05 24.18 2.82
CA LEU A 146 17.16 24.19 1.87
C LEU A 146 18.16 25.31 2.17
N ASP A 147 17.70 26.50 2.54
CA ASP A 147 18.55 27.64 2.88
C ASP A 147 19.49 27.29 4.04
N ARG A 148 18.96 26.64 5.09
CA ARG A 148 19.74 26.12 6.22
C ARG A 148 20.78 25.07 5.81
N LEU A 149 20.38 24.15 4.93
CA LEU A 149 21.28 23.11 4.41
C LEU A 149 22.39 23.69 3.52
N ILE A 150 22.10 24.77 2.78
CA ILE A 150 23.07 25.51 1.96
C ILE A 150 24.07 26.24 2.86
N GLU A 151 23.61 26.79 3.99
CA GLU A 151 24.45 27.39 5.03
C GLU A 151 25.33 26.37 5.77
N GLY A 152 25.07 25.07 5.59
CA GLY A 152 25.88 23.97 6.13
C GLY A 152 25.37 23.42 7.46
N GLU A 153 24.15 23.76 7.86
CA GLU A 153 23.52 23.19 9.06
C GLU A 153 23.34 21.66 8.92
N GLY A 154 23.42 20.94 10.05
CA GLY A 154 23.18 19.50 10.09
C GLY A 154 21.75 19.17 9.67
N PHE A 155 21.53 18.09 8.92
CA PHE A 155 20.19 17.76 8.39
C PHE A 155 19.11 17.65 9.48
N GLY A 156 19.42 16.98 10.59
CA GLY A 156 18.49 16.85 11.71
C GLY A 156 18.18 18.18 12.42
N GLU A 157 19.17 19.07 12.51
CA GLU A 157 19.05 20.41 13.11
C GLU A 157 18.21 21.31 12.21
N ALA A 158 18.49 21.30 10.90
CA ALA A 158 17.71 22.04 9.91
C ALA A 158 16.24 21.60 9.91
N VAL A 159 15.96 20.28 9.96
CA VAL A 159 14.58 19.77 10.08
C VAL A 159 13.92 20.24 11.39
N LEU A 160 14.63 20.18 12.52
CA LEU A 160 14.11 20.66 13.79
C LEU A 160 13.78 22.15 13.73
N ALA A 161 14.68 22.96 13.16
CA ALA A 161 14.50 24.40 13.09
C ALA A 161 13.39 24.82 12.12
N THR A 162 13.20 24.10 11.02
CA THR A 162 12.13 24.39 10.04
C THR A 162 10.76 23.86 10.49
N THR A 163 10.70 22.73 11.18
CA THR A 163 9.43 22.05 11.51
C THR A 163 9.01 22.17 12.98
N GLY A 164 9.92 22.59 13.85
CA GLY A 164 9.75 22.55 15.31
C GLY A 164 9.78 21.15 15.91
N SER A 165 10.10 20.11 15.12
CA SER A 165 10.07 18.71 15.56
C SER A 165 11.40 18.01 15.27
N PRO A 166 11.99 17.31 16.26
CA PRO A 166 13.17 16.49 16.03
C PRO A 166 12.89 15.42 14.97
N LEU A 167 13.90 15.06 14.17
CA LEU A 167 13.74 14.15 13.02
C LEU A 167 13.01 12.83 13.37
N GLY A 168 13.31 12.21 14.51
CA GLY A 168 12.63 10.99 14.95
C GLY A 168 11.16 11.19 15.34
N ARG A 169 10.79 12.36 15.88
CA ARG A 169 9.38 12.70 16.11
C ARG A 169 8.68 12.97 14.78
N PHE A 170 9.33 13.68 13.88
CA PHE A 170 8.82 13.96 12.55
C PHE A 170 8.54 12.68 11.75
N GLU A 171 9.40 11.66 11.88
CA GLU A 171 9.16 10.32 11.31
C GLU A 171 7.82 9.73 11.78
N LEU A 172 7.56 9.73 13.09
CA LEU A 172 6.32 9.20 13.66
C LEU A 172 5.09 10.02 13.21
N GLU A 173 5.23 11.34 13.11
CA GLU A 173 4.18 12.23 12.58
C GLU A 173 3.85 11.91 11.13
N TRP A 174 4.87 11.78 10.29
CA TRP A 174 4.71 11.40 8.88
C TRP A 174 4.04 10.03 8.75
N GLN A 175 4.51 9.01 9.47
CA GLN A 175 3.89 7.69 9.43
C GLN A 175 2.42 7.73 9.82
N LYS A 176 2.07 8.54 10.82
CA LYS A 176 0.67 8.75 11.25
C LYS A 176 -0.15 9.46 10.18
N ASP A 177 0.39 10.50 9.53
CA ASP A 177 -0.26 11.22 8.42
C ASP A 177 -0.52 10.27 7.23
N THR A 178 0.51 9.52 6.82
CA THR A 178 0.42 8.52 5.74
C THR A 178 -0.62 7.44 6.06
N ARG A 179 -0.58 6.85 7.27
CA ARG A 179 -1.61 5.86 7.68
C ARG A 179 -3.02 6.44 7.69
N ARG A 180 -3.19 7.71 8.09
CA ARG A 180 -4.51 8.35 8.10
C ARG A 180 -5.02 8.61 6.68
N ARG A 181 -4.17 9.09 5.79
CA ARG A 181 -4.54 9.40 4.40
C ARG A 181 -4.87 8.16 3.58
N TYR A 182 -4.13 7.06 3.78
CA TYR A 182 -4.25 5.87 2.94
C TYR A 182 -4.92 4.68 3.65
N GLY A 183 -5.04 4.69 4.98
CA GLY A 183 -5.52 3.54 5.76
C GLY A 183 -6.97 3.14 5.49
N LEU A 184 -7.87 4.10 5.25
CA LEU A 184 -9.26 3.79 4.90
C LEU A 184 -9.35 3.10 3.53
N LEU A 185 -8.60 3.59 2.54
CA LEU A 185 -8.56 3.00 1.20
C LEU A 185 -7.99 1.58 1.26
N VAL A 186 -6.87 1.39 1.97
CA VAL A 186 -6.27 0.06 2.19
C VAL A 186 -7.26 -0.88 2.88
N TRP A 187 -7.98 -0.43 3.91
CA TRP A 187 -8.97 -1.25 4.62
C TRP A 187 -10.15 -1.66 3.72
N ILE A 188 -10.66 -0.74 2.89
CA ILE A 188 -11.73 -1.04 1.92
C ILE A 188 -11.24 -2.09 0.90
N MET A 189 -10.07 -1.86 0.31
CA MET A 189 -9.48 -2.75 -0.70
C MET A 189 -9.10 -4.13 -0.16
N ALA A 190 -8.70 -4.21 1.12
CA ALA A 190 -8.41 -5.47 1.82
C ALA A 190 -9.68 -6.28 2.17
N GLY A 191 -10.86 -5.88 1.70
CA GLY A 191 -12.13 -6.58 1.95
C GLY A 191 -12.85 -6.18 3.23
N GLY A 192 -12.43 -5.09 3.87
CA GLY A 192 -13.07 -4.57 5.08
C GLY A 192 -14.56 -4.30 4.89
N ALA A 193 -14.97 -3.79 3.73
CA ALA A 193 -16.38 -3.58 3.40
C ALA A 193 -17.20 -4.89 3.43
N TRP A 194 -16.64 -5.98 2.89
CA TRP A 194 -17.26 -7.30 2.90
C TRP A 194 -17.32 -7.90 4.30
N ALA A 195 -16.27 -7.74 5.10
CA ALA A 195 -16.25 -8.17 6.49
C ALA A 195 -17.31 -7.42 7.33
N LEU A 196 -17.48 -6.12 7.11
CA LEU A 196 -18.48 -5.30 7.79
C LEU A 196 -19.90 -5.72 7.39
N LEU A 197 -20.13 -5.97 6.10
CA LEU A 197 -21.40 -6.50 5.60
C LEU A 197 -21.72 -7.87 6.20
N ALA A 198 -20.76 -8.80 6.20
CA ALA A 198 -20.93 -10.12 6.81
C ALA A 198 -21.24 -10.02 8.31
N GLY A 199 -20.54 -9.14 9.03
CA GLY A 199 -20.80 -8.87 10.45
C GLY A 199 -22.21 -8.31 10.70
N LEU A 200 -22.69 -7.39 9.86
CA LEU A 200 -24.06 -6.87 9.91
C LEU A 200 -25.10 -7.96 9.67
N VAL A 201 -24.87 -8.84 8.69
CA VAL A 201 -25.76 -9.98 8.40
C VAL A 201 -25.80 -10.96 9.58
N LEU A 202 -24.65 -11.29 10.16
CA LEU A 202 -24.56 -12.17 11.33
C LEU A 202 -25.24 -11.54 12.55
N LEU A 203 -25.04 -10.24 12.78
CA LEU A 203 -25.70 -9.50 13.86
C LEU A 203 -27.22 -9.48 13.66
N ALA A 204 -27.70 -9.20 12.45
CA ALA A 204 -29.12 -9.22 12.12
C ALA A 204 -29.72 -10.62 12.33
N ALA A 205 -29.02 -11.67 11.89
CA ALA A 205 -29.41 -13.06 12.12
C ALA A 205 -29.42 -13.42 13.62
N TRP A 206 -28.45 -12.94 14.40
CA TRP A 206 -28.38 -13.15 15.85
C TRP A 206 -29.52 -12.44 16.58
N VAL A 207 -29.77 -11.16 16.27
CA VAL A 207 -30.89 -10.38 16.82
C VAL A 207 -32.22 -11.03 16.46
N ARG A 208 -32.40 -11.43 15.20
CA ARG A 208 -33.59 -12.13 14.73
C ARG A 208 -33.75 -13.47 15.45
N ARG A 209 -32.70 -14.30 15.53
CA ARG A 209 -32.73 -15.55 16.29
C ARG A 209 -33.13 -15.30 17.74
N ARG A 210 -32.56 -14.31 18.44
CA ARG A 210 -32.90 -13.96 19.83
C ARG A 210 -34.36 -13.51 19.98
N ARG A 211 -34.86 -12.67 19.07
CA ARG A 211 -36.25 -12.18 19.07
C ARG A 211 -37.27 -13.26 18.71
N ASP A 212 -36.89 -14.20 17.85
CA ASP A 212 -37.76 -15.28 17.41
C ASP A 212 -37.69 -16.52 18.33
N ARG A 213 -36.76 -16.58 19.30
CA ARG A 213 -36.75 -17.64 20.35
C ARG A 213 -38.09 -17.76 21.08
N PRO A 214 -38.71 -16.69 21.62
CA PRO A 214 -40.02 -16.78 22.27
C PRO A 214 -41.16 -17.14 21.30
N ARG A 215 -41.08 -16.71 20.03
CA ARG A 215 -42.08 -17.04 19.01
C ARG A 215 -42.04 -18.50 18.57
N ARG A 216 -40.85 -19.10 18.51
CA ARG A 216 -40.66 -20.54 18.22
C ARG A 216 -41.09 -21.42 19.38
N ALA A 217 -40.78 -21.02 20.62
CA ALA A 217 -41.28 -21.72 21.81
C ALA A 217 -42.81 -21.73 21.91
N ALA A 218 -43.49 -20.73 21.35
CA ALA A 218 -44.95 -20.70 21.24
C ALA A 218 -45.51 -21.61 20.12
N LEU A 219 -44.71 -21.97 19.12
CA LEU A 219 -45.10 -22.90 18.04
C LEU A 219 -44.87 -24.37 18.43
N ASP A 220 -43.87 -24.66 19.26
CA ASP A 220 -43.57 -26.01 19.78
C ASP A 220 -44.65 -26.56 20.73
N GLN A 221 -45.57 -25.71 21.23
CA GLN A 221 -46.71 -26.13 22.04
C GLN A 221 -47.90 -26.66 21.21
N GLY A 222 -47.85 -26.57 19.87
CA GLY A 222 -48.96 -26.90 18.99
C GLY A 222 -48.78 -28.11 18.06
N TRP A 223 -47.59 -28.72 18.00
CA TRP A 223 -47.31 -29.86 17.13
C TRP A 223 -47.00 -31.11 17.95
N VAL A 224 -48.05 -31.75 18.45
CA VAL A 224 -47.95 -33.17 18.83
C VAL A 224 -48.00 -33.94 17.51
N ILE A 225 -46.87 -34.48 17.08
CA ILE A 225 -46.87 -35.54 16.07
C ILE A 225 -47.53 -36.73 16.77
N ALA A 226 -48.76 -37.07 16.37
CA ALA A 226 -49.41 -38.28 16.84
C ALA A 226 -48.49 -39.45 16.47
N GLU A 227 -48.05 -40.22 17.47
CA GLU A 227 -47.42 -41.51 17.21
C GLU A 227 -48.46 -42.35 16.45
N ASP A 228 -48.08 -42.89 15.29
CA ASP A 228 -48.95 -43.76 14.51
C ASP A 228 -49.49 -44.85 15.43
N GLU A 229 -50.81 -44.87 15.66
CA GLU A 229 -51.43 -45.96 16.41
C GLU A 229 -51.09 -47.28 15.71
N PRO A 230 -50.62 -48.31 16.44
CA PRO A 230 -50.34 -49.59 15.84
C PRO A 230 -51.63 -50.11 15.22
N VAL A 231 -51.62 -50.28 13.89
CA VAL A 231 -52.72 -50.88 13.14
C VAL A 231 -53.00 -52.26 13.75
N GLU A 232 -54.16 -52.40 14.38
CA GLU A 232 -54.63 -53.66 14.92
C GLU A 232 -54.82 -54.63 13.75
N GLU A 233 -53.90 -55.60 13.61
CA GLU A 233 -54.02 -56.64 12.59
C GLU A 233 -55.30 -57.46 12.83
N PRO A 234 -56.17 -57.64 11.83
CA PRO A 234 -57.41 -58.40 12.02
C PRO A 234 -57.07 -59.87 12.32
N HIS A 235 -57.59 -60.35 13.44
CA HIS A 235 -57.48 -61.73 13.90
C HIS A 235 -58.04 -62.70 12.83
N VAL A 236 -57.16 -63.38 12.10
CA VAL A 236 -57.54 -64.44 11.17
C VAL A 236 -57.88 -65.70 11.98
N ALA A 237 -59.14 -66.12 11.94
CA ALA A 237 -59.57 -67.38 12.53
C ALA A 237 -58.97 -68.58 11.76
N PRO A 238 -58.58 -69.68 12.43
CA PRO A 238 -57.99 -70.84 11.74
C PRO A 238 -59.02 -71.53 10.82
N PRO A 239 -58.58 -72.13 9.70
CA PRO A 239 -59.47 -72.82 8.78
C PRO A 239 -60.10 -74.04 9.44
N GLN A 240 -61.42 -74.19 9.29
CA GLN A 240 -62.11 -75.44 9.63
C GLN A 240 -61.97 -76.41 8.46
N ASP A 241 -61.33 -77.56 8.74
CA ASP A 241 -61.20 -78.65 7.77
C ASP A 241 -62.57 -79.25 7.42
N PRO A 242 -62.80 -79.62 6.15
CA PRO A 242 -64.04 -80.20 5.70
C PRO A 242 -64.06 -81.71 5.95
N ASP A 243 -65.28 -82.24 5.99
CA ASP A 243 -65.66 -83.65 5.83
C ASP A 243 -65.95 -84.43 7.12
N ALA A 244 -67.24 -84.69 7.36
CA ALA A 244 -67.77 -86.04 7.29
C ALA A 244 -69.29 -86.07 7.47
N SER A 245 -69.95 -86.81 6.57
CA SER A 245 -71.18 -87.59 6.79
C SER A 245 -72.54 -87.00 6.39
N LYS A 246 -72.93 -87.24 5.13
CA LYS A 246 -74.24 -87.84 4.75
C LYS A 246 -74.20 -89.36 5.05
N PRO A 247 -75.31 -90.15 5.13
CA PRO A 247 -76.57 -90.11 4.35
C PRO A 247 -77.84 -90.33 5.24
N GLN A 248 -79.10 -90.42 4.81
CA GLN A 248 -79.81 -90.78 3.57
C GLN A 248 -80.96 -89.80 3.29
#